data_AF-A0A3S5YMM7-F1
#
_entry.id   AF-A0A3S5YMM7-F1
#
_cell.length_a   1.000
_cell.length_b   1.000
_cell.length_c   1.000
_cell.angle_alpha   90.00
_cell.angle_beta   90.00
_cell.angle_gamma   90.00
#
_symmetry.space_group_name_H-M   'P 1'
#
loop_
_entity.id
_entity.type
_entity.pdbx_description
1 polymer ?
#
loop_
_entity_poly.entity_id
_entity_poly.type
_entity_poly.pdbx_seq_one_letter_code
_entity_poly.pdbx_strand_id
1 'polypeptide(L)'
;MSELTITKPEVLTDHTDVICSTSIERIITGRNSALKQIETLIQHVADISTLTSSIGGKTALDWAMKQDFRCGCWLMEKREAAMKAITRNRDRDIWRDLMKRSGMLSIMDAQTRDQWYNSLEKDDIPAISEENILSTFKLLHLNKGEVFERGVINVFKGLS
;
A
#
# COMPACT_ATOMS: atom_id res chain seq x y z
N MET A 1 -18.63 -19.79 12.83
CA MET A 1 -18.74 -19.83 11.37
C MET A 1 -19.49 -18.60 10.93
N SER A 2 -18.80 -17.64 10.33
CA SER A 2 -19.41 -16.51 9.65
C SER A 2 -18.84 -16.50 8.24
N GLU A 3 -19.62 -16.96 7.27
CA GLU A 3 -19.31 -16.82 5.85
C GLU A 3 -19.34 -15.33 5.50
N LEU A 4 -18.14 -14.75 5.31
CA LEU A 4 -17.98 -13.49 4.60
C LEU A 4 -18.23 -13.76 3.12
N THR A 5 -19.49 -13.62 2.68
CA THR A 5 -19.82 -13.50 1.26
C THR A 5 -19.22 -12.20 0.74
N ILE A 6 -17.98 -12.28 0.26
CA ILE A 6 -17.39 -11.25 -0.60
C ILE A 6 -18.10 -11.37 -1.94
N THR A 7 -19.15 -10.59 -2.14
CA THR A 7 -19.77 -10.40 -3.44
C THR A 7 -18.73 -9.74 -4.34
N LYS A 8 -18.01 -10.56 -5.10
CA LYS A 8 -17.02 -10.12 -6.10
C LYS A 8 -17.81 -9.43 -7.22
N PRO A 9 -17.66 -8.12 -7.46
CA PRO A 9 -18.15 -7.56 -8.70
C PRO A 9 -17.18 -8.03 -9.79
N GLU A 10 -17.74 -8.71 -10.77
CA GLU A 10 -17.09 -9.16 -11.99
C GLU A 10 -16.56 -7.92 -12.74
N VAL A 11 -15.27 -7.63 -12.56
CA VAL A 11 -14.57 -6.65 -13.38
C VAL A 11 -13.94 -7.43 -14.52
N LEU A 12 -14.71 -7.57 -15.60
CA LEU A 12 -14.18 -7.85 -16.94
C LEU A 12 -13.23 -6.70 -17.30
N THR A 13 -11.94 -6.92 -17.13
CA THR A 13 -10.90 -6.12 -17.77
C THR A 13 -9.99 -7.07 -18.51
N ASP A 14 -10.44 -7.47 -19.70
CA ASP A 14 -9.53 -7.87 -20.75
C ASP A 14 -8.69 -6.64 -21.11
N HIS A 15 -7.38 -6.76 -20.89
CA HIS A 15 -6.30 -5.98 -21.50
C HIS A 15 -6.62 -4.54 -21.96
N THR A 16 -6.95 -3.63 -21.04
CA THR A 16 -7.01 -2.20 -21.37
C THR A 16 -6.25 -1.36 -20.35
N ASP A 17 -5.36 -0.51 -20.86
CA ASP A 17 -4.44 0.43 -20.18
C ASP A 17 -5.14 1.54 -19.35
N VAL A 18 -6.39 1.34 -18.92
CA VAL A 18 -7.24 2.37 -18.31
C VAL A 18 -7.68 1.94 -16.92
N ILE A 19 -7.18 2.64 -15.90
CA ILE A 19 -7.74 2.54 -14.55
C ILE A 19 -9.04 3.33 -14.52
N CYS A 20 -10.19 2.65 -14.44
CA CYS A 20 -11.49 3.30 -14.37
C CYS A 20 -11.68 4.06 -13.04
N SER A 21 -12.39 5.20 -13.07
CA SER A 21 -12.71 5.99 -11.87
C SER A 21 -13.41 5.15 -10.78
N THR A 22 -14.33 4.27 -11.19
CA THR A 22 -15.03 3.32 -10.30
C THR A 22 -14.07 2.36 -9.59
N SER A 23 -12.93 2.04 -10.20
CA SER A 23 -11.89 1.22 -9.56
C SER A 23 -11.08 2.03 -8.54
N ILE A 24 -10.81 3.31 -8.81
CA ILE A 24 -10.12 4.22 -7.89
C ILE A 24 -10.97 4.44 -6.63
N GLU A 25 -12.24 4.77 -6.79
CA GLU A 25 -13.19 4.94 -5.68
C GLU A 25 -13.27 3.70 -4.80
N ARG A 26 -13.33 2.51 -5.42
CA ARG A 26 -13.37 1.23 -4.70
C ARG A 26 -12.08 1.00 -3.92
N ILE A 27 -10.92 1.30 -4.50
CA ILE A 27 -9.62 1.18 -3.83
C ILE A 27 -9.57 2.12 -2.61
N ILE A 28 -9.95 3.39 -2.77
CA ILE A 28 -9.92 4.38 -1.68
C ILE A 28 -10.89 3.98 -0.57
N THR A 29 -12.12 3.61 -0.92
CA THR A 29 -13.14 3.16 0.05
C THR A 29 -12.68 1.91 0.81
N GLY A 30 -12.18 0.90 0.09
CA GLY A 30 -11.64 -0.31 0.69
C GLY A 30 -10.42 -0.02 1.59
N ARG A 31 -9.53 0.87 1.13
CA ARG A 31 -8.37 1.34 1.88
C ARG A 31 -8.77 1.95 3.20
N ASN A 32 -9.72 2.89 3.20
CA ASN A 32 -10.19 3.62 4.38
C ASN A 32 -10.97 2.73 5.34
N SER A 33 -11.84 1.86 4.84
CA SER A 33 -12.58 0.91 5.67
C SER A 33 -11.65 -0.03 6.45
N ALA A 34 -10.63 -0.56 5.78
CA ALA A 34 -9.66 -1.43 6.46
C ALA A 34 -8.78 -0.67 7.46
N LEU A 35 -8.38 0.59 7.22
CA LEU A 35 -7.67 1.38 8.24
C LEU A 35 -8.51 1.60 9.49
N LYS A 36 -9.80 1.94 9.32
CA LYS A 36 -10.72 2.12 10.45
C LYS A 36 -10.86 0.84 11.29
N GLN A 37 -10.94 -0.31 10.62
CA GLN A 37 -11.00 -1.61 11.31
C GLN A 37 -9.68 -1.94 12.04
N ILE A 38 -8.54 -1.64 11.43
CA ILE A 38 -7.22 -1.84 12.07
C ILE A 38 -7.06 -0.92 13.29
N GLU A 39 -7.45 0.35 13.20
CA GLU A 39 -7.40 1.28 14.32
C GLU A 39 -8.26 0.80 15.51
N THR A 40 -9.46 0.30 15.20
CA THR A 40 -10.36 -0.31 16.19
C THR A 40 -9.70 -1.52 16.85
N LEU A 41 -9.06 -2.40 16.06
CA LEU A 41 -8.34 -3.57 16.55
C LEU A 41 -7.19 -3.18 17.49
N ILE A 42 -6.36 -2.21 17.10
CA ILE A 42 -5.25 -1.72 17.93
C ILE A 42 -5.78 -1.22 19.28
N GLN A 43 -6.90 -0.49 19.27
CA GLN A 43 -7.50 -0.04 20.52
C GLN A 43 -7.99 -1.19 21.38
N HIS A 44 -8.72 -2.15 20.81
CA HIS A 44 -9.20 -3.30 21.57
C HIS A 44 -8.05 -4.10 22.20
N VAL A 45 -6.93 -4.28 21.49
CA VAL A 45 -5.74 -4.95 22.04
C VAL A 45 -5.15 -4.15 23.21
N ALA A 46 -5.13 -2.82 23.12
CA ALA A 46 -4.69 -1.95 24.21
C ALA A 46 -5.62 -2.07 25.44
N ASP A 47 -6.94 -2.05 25.23
CA ASP A 47 -7.93 -2.16 26.31
C ASP A 47 -7.82 -3.52 27.03
N ILE A 48 -7.67 -4.61 26.26
CA ILE A 48 -7.44 -5.96 26.82
C ILE A 48 -6.13 -6.00 27.60
N SER A 49 -5.08 -5.33 27.12
CA SER A 49 -3.80 -5.25 27.84
C SER A 49 -3.96 -4.54 29.19
N THR A 50 -4.75 -3.47 29.25
CA THR A 50 -5.06 -2.77 30.51
C THR A 50 -5.88 -3.66 31.44
N LEU A 51 -6.89 -4.35 30.93
CA LEU A 51 -7.74 -5.25 31.73
C LEU A 51 -6.96 -6.44 32.29
N THR A 52 -6.11 -7.07 31.48
CA THR A 52 -5.29 -8.20 31.92
C THR A 52 -4.25 -7.75 32.95
N SER A 53 -3.64 -6.58 32.75
CA SER A 53 -2.70 -6.02 33.72
C SER A 53 -3.37 -5.66 35.06
N SER A 54 -4.62 -5.21 35.07
CA SER A 54 -5.31 -4.82 36.31
C SER A 54 -5.66 -6.00 37.21
N ILE A 55 -5.75 -7.21 36.65
CA ILE A 55 -5.98 -8.46 37.40
C ILE A 55 -4.67 -9.23 37.70
N GLY A 56 -3.51 -8.59 37.55
CA GLY A 56 -2.19 -9.19 37.81
C GLY A 56 -1.60 -10.00 36.64
N GLY A 57 -2.23 -9.95 35.47
CA GLY A 57 -1.70 -10.50 34.22
C GLY A 57 -0.66 -9.59 33.56
N LYS A 58 -0.12 -10.05 32.42
CA LYS A 58 0.84 -9.29 31.59
C LYS A 58 0.16 -8.64 30.37
N THR A 59 0.90 -7.82 29.64
CA THR A 59 0.38 -7.07 28.47
C THR A 59 0.31 -7.92 27.21
N ALA A 60 -0.35 -7.43 26.14
CA ALA A 60 -0.38 -8.11 24.84
C ALA A 60 1.00 -8.47 24.29
N LEU A 61 2.02 -7.65 24.56
CA LEU A 61 3.38 -7.94 24.14
C LEU A 61 3.92 -9.24 24.76
N ASP A 62 3.51 -9.56 25.98
CA ASP A 62 4.01 -10.70 26.75
C ASP A 62 3.33 -12.03 26.38
N TRP A 63 2.04 -11.99 26.03
CA TRP A 63 1.26 -13.21 25.75
C TRP A 63 0.95 -13.43 24.28
N ALA A 64 1.00 -12.41 23.41
CA ALA A 64 0.75 -12.56 21.98
C ALA A 64 2.02 -12.87 21.18
N MET A 65 3.20 -12.53 21.70
CA MET A 65 4.48 -12.71 20.99
C MET A 65 5.20 -13.97 21.44
N LYS A 66 5.68 -14.78 20.48
CA LYS A 66 6.61 -15.88 20.78
C LYS A 66 7.94 -15.31 21.29
N GLN A 67 8.50 -15.91 22.33
CA GLN A 67 9.73 -15.44 22.99
C GLN A 67 10.92 -15.29 22.03
N ASP A 68 11.05 -16.20 21.06
CA ASP A 68 12.13 -16.20 20.05
C ASP A 68 11.77 -15.43 18.77
N PHE A 69 10.56 -14.86 18.69
CA PHE A 69 10.06 -14.15 17.52
C PHE A 69 9.72 -12.70 17.88
N ARG A 70 10.76 -11.92 18.20
CA ARG A 70 10.62 -10.46 18.34
C ARG A 70 10.95 -9.77 17.02
N CYS A 71 10.17 -10.02 15.98
CA CYS A 71 10.04 -9.00 14.94
C CYS A 71 9.14 -7.88 15.49
N GLY A 72 9.47 -6.61 15.26
CA GLY A 72 8.62 -5.49 15.69
C GLY A 72 7.22 -5.63 15.08
N CYS A 73 6.19 -5.73 15.93
CA CYS A 73 4.80 -5.80 15.49
C CYS A 73 4.14 -4.43 15.66
N TRP A 74 3.77 -3.77 14.55
CA TRP A 74 3.11 -2.47 14.60
C TRP A 74 1.80 -2.50 15.38
N LEU A 75 1.10 -3.64 15.47
CA LEU A 75 -0.13 -3.76 16.27
C LEU A 75 0.10 -3.63 17.78
N MET A 76 1.35 -3.79 18.23
CA MET A 76 1.74 -3.67 19.64
C MET A 76 2.35 -2.29 19.97
N GLU A 77 2.50 -1.42 18.97
CA GLU A 77 3.02 -0.06 19.14
C GLU A 77 1.91 0.91 19.58
N LYS A 78 2.30 2.12 20.00
CA LYS A 78 1.33 3.20 20.26
C LYS A 78 0.45 3.42 19.03
N ARG A 79 -0.87 3.57 19.25
CA ARG A 79 -1.89 3.73 18.20
C ARG A 79 -1.45 4.67 17.07
N GLU A 80 -0.96 5.86 17.42
CA GLU A 80 -0.54 6.86 16.43
C GLU A 80 0.62 6.37 15.54
N ALA A 81 1.68 5.83 16.15
CA ALA A 81 2.84 5.31 15.43
C ALA A 81 2.47 4.08 14.58
N ALA A 82 1.68 3.18 15.15
CA ALA A 82 1.15 2.00 14.48
C ALA A 82 0.35 2.38 13.24
N MET A 83 -0.63 3.28 13.39
CA MET A 83 -1.50 3.71 12.30
C MET A 83 -0.72 4.44 11.21
N LYS A 84 0.27 5.27 11.56
CA LYS A 84 1.15 5.93 10.59
C LYS A 84 1.93 4.90 9.75
N ALA A 85 2.59 3.93 10.40
CA ALA A 85 3.38 2.92 9.71
C ALA A 85 2.52 1.99 8.85
N ILE A 86 1.39 1.50 9.38
CA ILE A 86 0.48 0.61 8.66
C ILE A 86 -0.15 1.32 7.45
N THR A 87 -0.54 2.58 7.62
CA THR A 87 -1.08 3.39 6.53
C THR A 87 -0.06 3.52 5.40
N ARG A 88 1.18 3.92 5.72
CA ARG A 88 2.26 4.04 4.75
C ARG A 88 2.53 2.72 4.00
N ASN A 89 2.62 1.61 4.73
CA ASN A 89 2.90 0.31 4.12
C ASN A 89 1.78 -0.13 3.16
N ARG A 90 0.51 0.10 3.53
CA ARG A 90 -0.62 -0.21 2.65
C ARG A 90 -0.69 0.70 1.45
N ASP A 91 -0.46 2.01 1.65
CA ASP A 91 -0.48 2.99 0.57
C ASP A 91 0.64 2.68 -0.45
N ARG A 92 1.82 2.25 0.02
CA ARG A 92 2.91 1.75 -0.84
C ARG A 92 2.48 0.57 -1.71
N ASP A 93 1.83 -0.44 -1.12
CA ASP A 93 1.37 -1.62 -1.87
C ASP A 93 0.29 -1.25 -2.90
N ILE A 94 -0.61 -0.33 -2.56
CA ILE A 94 -1.60 0.21 -3.50
C ILE A 94 -0.92 0.93 -4.66
N TRP A 95 0.10 1.77 -4.40
CA TRP A 95 0.85 2.43 -5.47
C TRP A 95 1.54 1.45 -6.41
N ARG A 96 2.12 0.37 -5.87
CA ARG A 96 2.72 -0.71 -6.67
C ARG A 96 1.68 -1.39 -7.56
N ASP A 97 0.49 -1.70 -7.02
CA ASP A 97 -0.60 -2.32 -7.80
C ASP A 97 -1.13 -1.39 -8.89
N LEU A 98 -1.35 -0.11 -8.57
CA LEU A 98 -1.78 0.91 -9.54
C LEU A 98 -0.78 1.04 -10.71
N MET A 99 0.52 1.08 -10.40
CA MET A 99 1.58 1.15 -11.42
C MET A 99 1.67 -0.10 -12.29
N LYS A 100 1.40 -1.27 -11.70
CA LYS A 100 1.35 -2.53 -12.44
C LYS A 100 0.11 -2.58 -13.36
N ARG A 101 -1.06 -2.20 -12.85
CA ARG A 101 -2.34 -2.23 -13.58
C ARG A 101 -2.40 -1.23 -14.73
N SER A 102 -1.74 -0.09 -14.60
CA SER A 102 -1.70 0.94 -15.64
C SER A 102 -0.76 0.63 -16.81
N GLY A 103 0.04 -0.43 -16.73
CA GLY A 103 1.09 -0.71 -17.72
C GLY A 103 2.25 0.27 -17.68
N MET A 104 2.28 1.25 -16.77
CA MET A 104 3.33 2.28 -16.75
C MET A 104 4.72 1.68 -16.53
N LEU A 105 4.81 0.60 -15.74
CA LEU A 105 6.07 -0.12 -15.49
C LEU A 105 6.68 -0.75 -16.75
N SER A 106 5.90 -1.06 -17.78
CA SER A 106 6.44 -1.66 -19.03
C SER A 106 7.02 -0.62 -19.97
N ILE A 107 6.72 0.66 -19.76
CA ILE A 107 7.24 1.77 -20.57
C ILE A 107 8.55 2.30 -19.96
N MET A 108 8.72 2.14 -18.65
CA MET A 108 9.89 2.59 -17.91
C MET A 108 11.12 1.71 -18.17
N ASP A 109 12.27 2.36 -18.36
CA ASP A 109 13.57 1.69 -18.32
C ASP A 109 13.93 1.27 -16.88
N ALA A 110 14.95 0.39 -16.74
CA ALA A 110 15.34 -0.17 -15.45
C ALA A 110 15.68 0.91 -14.41
N GLN A 111 16.38 1.97 -14.82
CA GLN A 111 16.78 3.06 -13.90
C GLN A 111 15.56 3.84 -13.41
N THR A 112 14.64 4.19 -14.31
CA THR A 112 13.39 4.88 -13.95
C THR A 112 12.53 4.05 -13.02
N ARG A 113 12.44 2.74 -13.29
CA ARG A 113 11.68 1.81 -12.47
C ARG A 113 12.28 1.69 -11.06
N ASP A 114 13.60 1.61 -10.94
CA ASP A 114 14.27 1.54 -9.64
C ASP A 114 14.12 2.85 -8.85
N GLN A 115 14.23 4.00 -9.52
CA GLN A 115 13.97 5.30 -8.92
C GLN A 115 12.53 5.41 -8.38
N TRP A 116 11.56 4.89 -9.13
CA TRP A 116 10.17 4.81 -8.68
C TRP A 116 9.99 3.91 -7.46
N TYR A 117 10.57 2.71 -7.47
CA TYR A 117 10.49 1.83 -6.29
C TYR A 117 11.14 2.46 -5.06
N ASN A 118 12.28 3.12 -5.23
CA ASN A 118 12.98 3.81 -4.16
C ASN A 118 12.20 5.02 -3.63
N SER A 119 11.43 5.73 -4.47
CA SER A 119 10.59 6.84 -4.00
C SER A 119 9.46 6.35 -3.09
N LEU A 120 8.94 5.14 -3.33
CA LEU A 120 7.92 4.50 -2.50
C LEU A 120 8.44 4.03 -1.13
N GLU A 121 9.76 3.89 -0.98
CA GLU A 121 10.38 3.51 0.29
C GLU A 121 10.50 4.68 1.28
N LYS A 122 10.35 5.92 0.80
CA LYS A 122 10.44 7.13 1.61
C LYS A 122 9.20 7.34 2.49
N ASP A 123 9.32 8.24 3.46
CA ASP A 123 8.25 8.58 4.41
C ASP A 123 7.15 9.46 3.81
N ASP A 124 7.46 10.15 2.71
CA ASP A 124 6.65 11.20 2.09
C ASP A 124 5.91 10.73 0.83
N ILE A 125 5.54 9.44 0.76
CA ILE A 125 4.74 8.95 -0.36
C ILE A 125 3.40 9.69 -0.45
N PRO A 126 2.90 10.01 -1.67
CA PRO A 126 1.60 10.66 -1.82
C PRO A 126 0.50 9.80 -1.18
N ALA A 127 -0.36 10.43 -0.37
CA ALA A 127 -1.48 9.72 0.24
C ALA A 127 -2.40 9.14 -0.83
N ILE A 128 -3.00 7.98 -0.57
CA ILE A 128 -4.01 7.39 -1.46
C ILE A 128 -5.29 8.23 -1.41
N SER A 129 -5.40 9.17 -2.35
CA SER A 129 -6.56 10.01 -2.63
C SER A 129 -6.78 10.08 -4.14
N GLU A 130 -8.00 10.42 -4.55
CA GLU A 130 -8.33 10.54 -5.96
C GLU A 130 -7.45 11.60 -6.65
N GLU A 131 -7.29 12.77 -6.03
CA GLU A 131 -6.43 13.85 -6.52
C GLU A 131 -4.97 13.42 -6.69
N ASN A 132 -4.40 12.73 -5.70
CA ASN A 132 -3.01 12.29 -5.76
C ASN A 132 -2.81 11.20 -6.82
N ILE A 133 -3.77 10.28 -6.96
CA ILE A 133 -3.75 9.25 -8.00
C ILE A 133 -3.83 9.92 -9.38
N LEU A 134 -4.81 10.78 -9.61
CA LEU A 134 -5.01 11.46 -10.89
C LEU A 134 -3.81 12.34 -11.26
N SER A 135 -3.28 13.13 -10.32
CA SER A 135 -2.12 13.98 -10.58
C SER A 135 -0.86 13.18 -10.89
N THR A 136 -0.61 12.09 -10.15
CA THR A 136 0.51 11.18 -10.40
C THR A 136 0.39 10.53 -11.77
N PHE A 137 -0.76 9.97 -12.11
CA PHE A 137 -0.96 9.34 -13.42
C PHE A 137 -0.94 10.33 -14.57
N LYS A 138 -1.43 11.56 -14.38
CA LYS A 138 -1.31 12.63 -15.37
C LYS A 138 0.15 12.97 -15.65
N LEU A 139 0.97 13.12 -14.61
CA LEU A 139 2.41 13.37 -14.76
C LEU A 139 3.12 12.22 -15.49
N LEU A 140 2.81 10.97 -15.12
CA LEU A 140 3.37 9.79 -15.75
C LEU A 140 3.00 9.71 -17.24
N HIS A 141 1.77 10.05 -17.61
CA HIS A 141 1.33 10.07 -19.00
C HIS A 141 1.98 11.19 -19.81
N LEU A 142 2.14 12.38 -19.23
CA LEU A 142 2.84 13.50 -19.88
C LEU A 142 4.29 13.15 -20.20
N ASN A 143 4.98 12.44 -19.30
CA ASN A 143 6.38 12.08 -19.46
C ASN A 143 6.60 10.73 -20.16
N LYS A 144 5.52 10.04 -20.57
CA LYS A 144 5.57 8.67 -21.12
C LYS A 144 6.48 8.55 -22.35
N GLY A 145 6.43 9.55 -23.26
CA GLY A 145 7.24 9.56 -24.48
C GLY A 145 8.74 9.64 -24.20
N GLU A 146 9.15 10.58 -23.36
CA GLU A 146 10.55 10.76 -22.97
C GLU A 146 11.11 9.52 -22.26
N VAL A 147 10.34 8.94 -21.33
CA VAL A 147 10.72 7.73 -20.60
C VAL A 147 10.90 6.54 -21.56
N PHE A 148 10.01 6.40 -22.54
CA PHE A 148 10.12 5.36 -23.56
C PHE A 148 11.37 5.54 -24.45
N GLU A 149 11.58 6.74 -24.99
CA GLU A 149 12.73 7.04 -25.86
C GLU A 149 14.06 6.80 -25.14
N ARG A 150 14.18 7.26 -23.89
CA ARG A 150 15.35 7.00 -23.04
C ARG A 150 15.57 5.50 -22.83
N GLY A 151 14.50 4.74 -22.61
CA GLY A 151 14.58 3.29 -22.45
C GLY A 151 15.15 2.60 -23.67
N VAL A 152 14.68 2.95 -24.87
CA VAL A 152 15.22 2.42 -26.13
C VAL A 152 16.72 2.75 -26.25
N ILE A 153 17.12 4.00 -26.02
CA ILE A 153 18.52 4.43 -26.08
C ILE A 153 19.39 3.64 -25.10
N ASN A 154 18.94 3.46 -23.87
CA ASN A 154 19.70 2.76 -22.84
C ASN A 154 19.90 1.28 -23.16
N VAL A 155 18.91 0.63 -23.78
CA VAL A 155 19.06 -0.76 -24.27
C VAL A 155 20.16 -0.85 -25.32
N PHE A 156 20.15 0.04 -26.34
CA PHE A 156 21.17 0.01 -27.38
C PHE A 156 22.57 0.35 -26.85
N LYS A 157 22.70 1.27 -25.90
CA LYS A 157 23.97 1.57 -25.23
C LYS A 157 24.56 0.37 -24.50
N GLY A 158 23.72 -0.49 -23.91
CA GLY A 158 24.18 -1.69 -23.19
C GLY A 158 24.62 -2.84 -24.09
N LEU A 159 24.39 -2.73 -25.41
CA LEU A 159 24.76 -3.75 -26.39
C LEU A 159 26.05 -3.41 -27.17
N SER A 160 26.64 -2.24 -26.94
CA SER A 160 27.95 -1.82 -27.48
C SER A 160 29.05 -1.97 -26.43
#